data_AF-A0A3L7NZ66-F1
#
_entry.id   AF-A0A3L7NZ66-F1
#
_cell.length_a   1.000
_cell.length_b   1.000
_cell.length_c   1.000
_cell.angle_alpha   90.00
_cell.angle_beta   90.00
_cell.angle_gamma   90.00
#
_symmetry.space_group_name_H-M   'P 1'
#
loop_
_entity.id
_entity.type
_entity.pdbx_description
1 polymer ?
#
loop_
_entity_poly.entity_id
_entity_poly.type
_entity_poly.pdbx_seq_one_letter_code
_entity_poly.pdbx_strand_id
1 'polypeptide(L)'
;TVLVVTNLKSQPAKTKGPVSRIGFVAAPTSGLEVAIKDSKRFPDGWAYYLFHDAPEQQQNPDHKQTATAFPKQECFDCHAAHGADDNVFTQFYSVLTDAREKQLAREKVGK
;
A
#
# COMPACT_ATOMS: atom_id res chain seq x y z
N THR A 1 -6.64 -4.80 11.37
CA THR A 1 -5.74 -3.74 10.82
C THR A 1 -6.22 -3.34 9.45
N VAL A 2 -6.14 -2.07 9.07
CA VAL A 2 -6.46 -1.60 7.72
C VAL A 2 -5.26 -0.83 7.20
N LEU A 3 -4.72 -1.25 6.04
CA LEU A 3 -3.67 -0.57 5.31
C LEU A 3 -4.27 -0.01 4.02
N VAL A 4 -3.94 1.24 3.72
CA VAL A 4 -4.47 1.98 2.57
C VAL A 4 -3.30 2.48 1.74
N VAL A 5 -3.30 2.16 0.45
CA VAL A 5 -2.32 2.64 -0.52
C VAL A 5 -3.05 3.52 -1.53
N THR A 6 -2.65 4.78 -1.61
CA THR A 6 -3.16 5.71 -2.61
C THR A 6 -2.19 5.73 -3.78
N ASN A 7 -2.65 5.29 -4.95
CA ASN A 7 -1.86 5.35 -6.16
C ASN A 7 -1.95 6.76 -6.75
N LEU A 8 -0.79 7.31 -7.13
CA LEU A 8 -0.67 8.65 -7.71
C LEU A 8 -0.08 8.53 -9.11
N LYS A 9 -0.59 9.35 -10.03
CA LYS A 9 0.05 9.49 -11.34
C LYS A 9 1.43 10.11 -11.18
N SER A 10 2.43 9.55 -11.85
CA SER A 10 3.77 10.15 -11.93
C SER A 10 3.87 11.07 -13.15
N GLN A 11 4.38 12.28 -12.99
CA GLN A 11 4.76 13.15 -14.11
C GLN A 11 6.27 13.46 -14.06
N PRO A 12 6.98 13.50 -15.19
CA PRO A 12 8.37 13.93 -15.20
C PRO A 12 8.48 15.38 -14.73
N ALA A 13 9.51 15.67 -13.93
CA ALA A 13 9.82 17.02 -13.49
C ALA A 13 10.04 17.94 -14.72
N LYS A 14 9.22 18.97 -14.87
CA LYS A 14 9.35 19.94 -15.96
C LYS A 14 10.34 21.04 -15.58
N THR A 15 11.06 21.57 -16.56
CA THR A 15 12.06 22.65 -16.39
C THR A 15 11.52 23.97 -15.81
N LYS A 16 10.19 24.12 -15.73
CA LYS A 16 9.47 25.23 -15.07
C LYS A 16 8.69 24.80 -13.80
N GLY A 17 9.02 23.64 -13.23
CA GLY A 17 8.41 23.05 -12.03
C GLY A 17 9.29 23.17 -10.77
N PRO A 18 9.11 22.32 -9.74
CA PRO A 18 9.85 22.40 -8.47
C PRO A 18 11.37 22.42 -8.68
N VAL A 19 12.11 22.90 -7.66
CA VAL A 19 13.57 23.18 -7.74
C VAL A 19 14.39 21.99 -8.26
N SER A 20 13.91 20.75 -8.07
CA SER A 20 14.50 19.53 -8.65
C SER A 20 14.14 19.37 -10.14
N ARG A 21 15.16 19.33 -10.99
CA ARG A 21 15.02 19.25 -12.46
C ARG A 21 15.04 17.83 -13.03
N ILE A 22 15.26 16.82 -12.17
CA ILE A 22 15.36 15.40 -12.53
C ILE A 22 14.53 14.61 -11.53
N GLY A 23 13.66 13.75 -12.04
CA GLY A 23 12.81 12.87 -11.22
C GLY A 23 11.34 12.97 -11.60
N PHE A 24 10.49 12.42 -10.73
CA PHE A 24 9.04 12.40 -10.89
C PHE A 24 8.38 13.26 -9.82
N VAL A 25 7.33 13.97 -10.21
CA VAL A 25 6.44 14.70 -9.31
C VAL A 25 5.11 13.99 -9.24
N ALA A 26 4.54 13.95 -8.04
CA ALA A 26 3.20 13.44 -7.81
C ALA A 26 2.17 14.31 -8.54
N ALA A 27 1.22 13.65 -9.18
CA ALA A 27 0.07 14.26 -9.84
C ALA A 27 -1.23 13.70 -9.23
N PRO A 28 -2.44 14.00 -9.77
CA PRO A 28 -3.68 13.51 -9.20
C PRO A 28 -3.70 11.99 -9.02
N THR A 29 -4.49 11.56 -8.02
CA THR A 29 -4.67 10.16 -7.66
C THR A 29 -5.14 9.31 -8.84
N SER A 30 -4.52 8.14 -9.04
CA SER A 30 -4.95 7.13 -10.00
C SER A 30 -5.83 6.05 -9.36
N GLY A 31 -5.83 5.91 -8.02
CA GLY A 31 -6.65 4.88 -7.39
C GLY A 31 -6.38 4.73 -5.90
N LEU A 32 -7.18 3.86 -5.28
CA LEU A 32 -7.07 3.48 -3.88
C LEU A 32 -7.12 1.95 -3.78
N GLU A 33 -6.14 1.40 -3.07
CA GLU A 33 -6.04 -0.02 -2.75
C GLU A 33 -6.07 -0.19 -1.24
N VAL A 34 -6.74 -1.23 -0.77
CA VAL A 34 -6.91 -1.48 0.67
C VAL A 34 -6.62 -2.94 0.99
N ALA A 35 -5.81 -3.16 2.03
CA ALA A 35 -5.60 -4.47 2.63
C ALA A 35 -6.17 -4.48 4.06
N ILE A 36 -6.99 -5.48 4.38
CA ILE A 36 -7.67 -5.60 5.68
C ILE A 36 -7.24 -6.90 6.34
N LYS A 37 -6.72 -6.80 7.56
CA LYS A 37 -6.48 -7.95 8.46
C LYS A 37 -7.65 -8.13 9.44
N ASP A 38 -8.38 -9.23 9.31
CA ASP A 38 -9.42 -9.68 10.22
C ASP A 38 -9.55 -11.21 10.16
N SER A 39 -8.93 -11.92 11.12
CA SER A 39 -8.94 -13.39 11.19
C SER A 39 -10.28 -14.00 11.56
N LYS A 40 -11.26 -13.20 12.02
CA LYS A 40 -12.62 -13.70 12.26
C LYS A 40 -13.43 -13.75 10.97
N ARG A 41 -13.12 -12.85 10.02
CA ARG A 41 -13.81 -12.74 8.73
C ARG A 41 -13.09 -13.50 7.61
N PHE A 42 -11.76 -13.53 7.66
CA PHE A 42 -10.93 -14.10 6.61
C PHE A 42 -10.12 -15.27 7.17
N PRO A 43 -10.31 -16.50 6.66
CA PRO A 43 -9.58 -17.68 7.13
C PRO A 43 -8.06 -17.52 7.05
N ASP A 44 -7.58 -16.85 6.00
CA ASP A 44 -6.17 -16.54 5.79
C ASP A 44 -5.72 -15.22 6.45
N GLY A 45 -6.59 -14.60 7.24
CA GLY A 45 -6.33 -13.37 8.00
C GLY A 45 -6.42 -12.08 7.18
N TRP A 46 -6.11 -12.10 5.88
CA TRP A 46 -6.05 -10.91 5.03
C TRP A 46 -7.00 -10.95 3.83
N ALA A 47 -7.53 -9.78 3.45
CA ALA A 47 -8.27 -9.56 2.21
C ALA A 47 -7.84 -8.24 1.54
N TYR A 48 -7.86 -8.21 0.21
CA TYR A 48 -7.35 -7.11 -0.63
C TYR A 48 -8.44 -6.58 -1.56
N TYR A 49 -8.47 -5.27 -1.75
CA TYR A 49 -9.55 -4.55 -2.43
C TYR A 49 -9.00 -3.43 -3.30
N LEU A 50 -9.60 -3.23 -4.48
CA LEU A 50 -9.37 -2.07 -5.35
C LEU A 50 -10.65 -1.25 -5.46
N PHE A 51 -10.54 0.06 -5.24
CA PHE A 51 -11.66 1.02 -5.32
C PHE A 51 -11.64 1.81 -6.64
N HIS A 52 -11.13 1.19 -7.70
CA HIS A 52 -11.14 1.74 -9.05
C HIS A 52 -11.26 0.59 -10.07
N ASP A 53 -11.68 0.91 -11.29
CA ASP A 53 -11.57 0.00 -12.43
C ASP A 53 -10.14 0.04 -13.01
N ALA A 54 -9.64 -1.10 -13.51
CA ALA A 54 -8.27 -1.23 -14.02
C ALA A 54 -8.19 -0.88 -15.53
N PRO A 55 -7.01 -0.49 -16.07
CA PRO A 55 -5.72 -0.31 -15.39
C PRO A 55 -5.36 1.17 -15.17
N GLU A 56 -4.37 1.39 -14.30
CA GLU A 56 -3.86 2.68 -13.80
C GLU A 56 -3.61 3.76 -14.88
N GLN A 57 -3.43 3.34 -16.14
CA GLN A 57 -3.20 4.23 -17.28
C GLN A 57 -4.47 4.97 -17.75
N GLN A 58 -5.66 4.68 -17.23
CA GLN A 58 -6.86 5.45 -17.58
C GLN A 58 -6.79 6.88 -17.03
N GLN A 59 -7.07 7.84 -17.90
CA GLN A 59 -6.91 9.26 -17.61
C GLN A 59 -7.90 9.76 -16.54
N ASN A 60 -8.99 9.02 -16.30
CA ASN A 60 -9.98 9.28 -15.26
C ASN A 60 -10.58 7.94 -14.79
N PRO A 61 -9.94 7.21 -13.85
CA PRO A 61 -10.49 5.96 -13.38
C PRO A 61 -11.74 6.24 -12.56
N ASP A 62 -12.86 5.59 -12.89
CA ASP A 62 -14.06 5.68 -12.07
C ASP A 62 -13.76 5.06 -10.70
N HIS A 63 -13.91 5.88 -9.66
CA HIS A 63 -13.76 5.42 -8.28
C HIS A 63 -15.02 4.68 -7.86
N LYS A 64 -14.83 3.51 -7.26
CA LYS A 64 -15.94 2.70 -6.73
C LYS A 64 -16.24 3.10 -5.30
N GLN A 65 -17.52 3.16 -4.94
CA GLN A 65 -17.94 3.35 -3.55
C GLN A 65 -17.71 2.09 -2.70
N THR A 66 -17.76 0.91 -3.34
CA THR A 66 -17.56 -0.39 -2.71
C THR A 66 -16.66 -1.27 -3.57
N ALA A 67 -16.00 -2.23 -2.92
CA ALA A 67 -15.13 -3.19 -3.58
C ALA A 67 -15.38 -4.60 -3.03
N THR A 68 -15.16 -5.59 -3.88
CA THR A 68 -15.16 -7.00 -3.49
C THR A 68 -13.72 -7.45 -3.27
N ALA A 69 -13.52 -8.36 -2.31
CA ALA A 69 -12.20 -8.92 -2.06
C ALA A 69 -11.72 -9.71 -3.29
N PHE A 70 -10.47 -9.51 -3.66
CA PHE A 70 -9.84 -10.25 -4.74
C PHE A 70 -9.64 -11.73 -4.35
N PRO A 71 -9.66 -12.66 -5.33
CA PRO A 71 -9.15 -14.01 -5.15
C PRO A 71 -7.70 -14.00 -4.65
N LYS A 72 -7.31 -15.02 -3.90
CA LYS A 72 -5.99 -15.06 -3.26
C LYS A 72 -4.83 -14.94 -4.24
N GLN A 73 -4.98 -15.57 -5.40
CA GLN A 73 -3.96 -15.66 -6.44
C GLN A 73 -3.62 -14.29 -7.06
N GLU A 74 -4.50 -13.29 -6.93
CA GLU A 74 -4.28 -11.97 -7.52
C GLU A 74 -3.45 -11.05 -6.61
N CYS A 75 -3.61 -11.14 -5.29
CA CYS A 75 -2.95 -10.23 -4.35
C CYS A 75 -2.33 -10.95 -3.15
N PHE A 76 -3.10 -11.82 -2.49
CA PHE A 76 -2.68 -12.46 -1.25
C PHE A 76 -1.38 -13.26 -1.43
N ASP A 77 -1.29 -14.09 -2.47
CA ASP A 77 -0.17 -15.02 -2.63
C ASP A 77 1.17 -14.27 -2.80
N CYS A 78 1.18 -13.18 -3.58
CA CYS A 78 2.35 -12.32 -3.74
C CYS A 78 2.76 -11.65 -2.42
N HIS A 79 1.78 -11.11 -1.69
CA HIS A 79 2.02 -10.48 -0.39
C HIS A 79 2.53 -11.46 0.66
N ALA A 80 1.98 -12.68 0.69
CA ALA A 80 2.40 -13.72 1.62
C ALA A 80 3.82 -14.22 1.31
N ALA A 81 4.21 -14.26 0.03
CA ALA A 81 5.53 -14.71 -0.39
C ALA A 81 6.64 -13.66 -0.16
N HIS A 82 6.31 -12.37 -0.21
CA HIS A 82 7.32 -11.30 -0.31
C HIS A 82 7.18 -10.14 0.70
N GLY A 83 6.08 -10.08 1.45
CA GLY A 83 5.92 -9.14 2.55
C GLY A 83 6.92 -9.45 3.66
N ALA A 84 7.70 -8.47 4.09
CA ALA A 84 8.72 -8.68 5.11
C ALA A 84 8.14 -8.94 6.51
N ASP A 85 6.93 -8.45 6.80
CA ASP A 85 6.24 -8.68 8.07
C ASP A 85 4.73 -8.80 7.85
N ASP A 86 4.16 -9.97 8.17
CA ASP A 86 2.71 -10.22 8.20
C ASP A 86 1.95 -9.75 6.93
N ASN A 87 2.38 -10.21 5.75
CA ASN A 87 1.85 -9.84 4.43
C ASN A 87 1.96 -8.34 4.08
N VAL A 88 2.69 -7.55 4.87
CA VAL A 88 2.99 -6.14 4.61
C VAL A 88 4.44 -6.01 4.14
N PHE A 89 4.65 -5.22 3.08
CA PHE A 89 5.98 -4.90 2.56
C PHE A 89 6.70 -3.84 3.42
N THR A 90 6.88 -4.12 4.72
CA THR A 90 7.49 -3.19 5.69
C THR A 90 8.91 -2.76 5.33
N GLN A 91 9.63 -3.51 4.50
CA GLN A 91 10.94 -3.12 3.97
C GLN A 91 10.93 -1.81 3.16
N PHE A 92 9.76 -1.36 2.70
CA PHE A 92 9.59 -0.07 2.00
C PHE A 92 8.97 1.01 2.89
N TYR A 93 8.64 0.70 4.14
CA TYR A 93 8.00 1.61 5.10
C TYR A 93 8.91 1.85 6.31
N SER A 94 9.97 2.65 6.12
CA SER A 94 10.98 2.91 7.16
C SER A 94 10.38 3.40 8.49
N VAL A 95 9.31 4.19 8.43
CA VAL A 95 8.59 4.64 9.63
C VAL A 95 8.08 3.46 10.48
N LEU A 96 7.61 2.39 9.85
CA LEU A 96 7.13 1.19 10.54
C LEU A 96 8.29 0.36 11.09
N THR A 97 9.38 0.18 10.32
CA THR A 97 10.56 -0.56 10.80
C THR A 97 11.20 0.15 11.98
N ASP A 98 11.36 1.47 11.93
CA ASP A 98 11.93 2.28 13.02
C ASP A 98 11.06 2.21 14.29
N ALA A 99 9.73 2.25 14.12
CA ALA A 99 8.80 2.11 15.25
C ALA A 99 8.90 0.72 15.89
N ARG A 100 9.03 -0.33 15.08
CA ARG A 100 9.19 -1.71 15.55
C ARG A 100 10.49 -1.90 16.32
N GLU A 101 11.61 -1.38 15.82
CA GLU A 101 12.90 -1.43 16.54
C GLU A 101 12.83 -0.73 17.90
N LYS A 102 12.24 0.47 17.94
CA LYS A 102 12.03 1.21 19.19
C LYS A 102 11.15 0.43 20.16
N GLN A 103 10.10 -0.23 19.67
CA GLN A 103 9.24 -1.08 20.50
C GLN A 103 10.04 -2.25 21.09
N LEU A 104 10.79 -2.99 20.26
CA LEU A 104 11.60 -4.12 20.70
C LEU A 104 12.66 -3.71 21.72
N ALA A 105 13.26 -2.53 21.56
CA ALA A 105 14.20 -1.98 22.54
C ALA A 105 13.51 -1.70 23.88
N ARG A 106 12.30 -1.11 23.88
CA ARG A 106 11.52 -0.86 25.10
C ARG A 106 11.14 -2.15 25.82
N GLU A 107 10.72 -3.17 25.08
CA GLU A 107 10.36 -4.49 25.62
C GLU A 107 11.55 -5.18 26.29
N LYS A 108 12.77 -4.97 25.77
CA LYS A 108 14.01 -5.48 26.38
C LYS A 108 14.44 -4.73 27.65
N VAL A 109 14.10 -3.45 27.78
CA VAL A 109 14.42 -2.64 28.96
C VAL A 109 13.43 -2.89 30.11
N GLY A 110 12.20 -3.27 29.80
CA GLY A 110 11.16 -3.58 30.79
C GLY A 110 11.17 -5.02 31.31
N LYS A 111 12.12 -5.84 30.90
CA LYS A 111 12.29 -7.24 31.30
C LYS A 111 13.64 -7.41 32.00
#